data_AF-A0A2E9YHM4-F1
#
_entry.id   AF-A0A2E9YHM4-F1
#
_cell.length_a   1.000
_cell.length_b   1.000
_cell.length_c   1.000
_cell.angle_alpha   90.00
_cell.angle_beta   90.00
_cell.angle_gamma   90.00
#
_symmetry.space_group_name_H-M   'P 1'
#
loop_
_entity.id
_entity.type
_entity.pdbx_description
1 polymer ?
#
loop_
_entity_poly.entity_id
_entity_poly.type
_entity_poly.pdbx_seq_one_letter_code
_entity_poly.pdbx_strand_id
1 'polypeptide(L)'
;MDRAPGEGKEGPRIDVRTLPDSVAQLWETMLRLDPQWNLSKWLDERATEELELVEVHLGRERLRLEQRLHRIEALVKRLKRKREAAQGASWTDPHQRNLFDVYGPIPRKTSFENQEPEESIPMVDLGALGTDDDPLLTIISEHIMNTIEEVDANNTGLHFDEISDALEPMGIRVDEIDEALAWLLQRRLVAEIDQDIFGIDG
;
A
#
# COMPACT_ATOMS: atom_id res chain seq x y z
N MET A 1 4.86 69.90 32.38
CA MET A 1 4.80 68.45 32.66
C MET A 1 4.21 67.79 31.44
N ASP A 2 5.07 67.43 30.49
CA ASP A 2 4.71 66.69 29.28
C ASP A 2 4.28 65.27 29.66
N ARG A 3 3.09 64.88 29.20
CA ARG A 3 2.59 63.51 29.33
C ARG A 3 2.67 62.87 27.95
N ALA A 4 3.57 61.88 27.83
CA ALA A 4 3.77 61.10 26.62
C ALA A 4 2.46 60.47 26.12
N PRO A 5 2.24 60.40 24.79
CA PRO A 5 1.20 59.54 24.24
C PRO A 5 1.68 58.09 24.36
N GLY A 6 0.88 57.26 25.03
CA GLY A 6 1.12 55.82 25.06
C GLY A 6 1.01 55.25 23.64
N GLU A 7 2.14 54.80 23.09
CA GLU A 7 2.20 53.88 21.96
C GLU A 7 1.56 52.56 22.37
N GLY A 8 0.23 52.50 22.30
CA GLY A 8 -0.48 51.25 22.18
C GLY A 8 -0.20 50.71 20.78
N LYS A 9 0.69 49.72 20.68
CA LYS A 9 0.89 48.90 19.48
C LYS A 9 -0.46 48.39 18.97
N GLU A 10 -1.03 49.09 18.00
CA GLU A 10 -2.14 48.58 17.21
C GLU A 10 -1.56 47.44 16.36
N GLY A 11 -1.84 46.19 16.75
CA GLY A 11 -1.66 45.05 15.85
C GLY A 11 -2.41 45.27 14.54
N PRO A 12 -2.04 44.58 13.46
CA PRO A 12 -2.63 44.79 12.14
C PRO A 12 -4.15 44.62 12.24
N ARG A 13 -4.87 45.75 12.17
CA ARG A 13 -6.34 45.77 12.19
C ARG A 13 -6.80 45.21 10.85
N ILE A 14 -7.06 43.91 10.82
CA ILE A 14 -7.71 43.26 9.69
C ILE A 14 -9.06 43.95 9.51
N ASP A 15 -9.24 44.63 8.38
CA ASP A 15 -10.49 45.34 8.08
C ASP A 15 -11.57 44.33 7.71
N VAL A 16 -12.39 43.96 8.71
CA VAL A 16 -13.47 42.96 8.65
C VAL A 16 -14.40 43.16 7.46
N ARG A 17 -14.55 44.40 6.95
CA ARG A 17 -15.41 44.72 5.80
C ARG A 17 -14.88 44.25 4.45
N THR A 18 -13.62 43.85 4.39
CA THR A 18 -12.96 43.38 3.16
C THR A 18 -12.86 41.86 3.09
N LEU A 19 -13.26 41.15 4.15
CA LEU A 19 -13.17 39.69 4.20
C LEU A 19 -14.39 39.03 3.55
N PRO A 20 -14.20 37.86 2.92
CA PRO A 20 -15.33 37.02 2.49
C PRO A 20 -16.24 36.68 3.66
N ASP A 21 -17.56 36.60 3.39
CA ASP A 21 -18.59 36.35 4.40
C ASP A 21 -18.29 35.11 5.27
N SER A 22 -17.71 34.05 4.68
CA SER A 22 -17.31 32.83 5.39
C SER A 22 -16.21 33.07 6.43
N VAL A 23 -15.22 33.90 6.09
CA VAL A 23 -14.10 34.21 6.99
C VAL A 23 -14.53 35.20 8.07
N ALA A 24 -15.45 36.13 7.74
CA ALA A 24 -16.05 37.04 8.71
C ALA A 24 -16.87 36.29 9.78
N GLN A 25 -17.69 35.31 9.37
CA GLN A 25 -18.43 34.45 10.29
C GLN A 25 -17.50 33.63 11.19
N LEU A 26 -16.44 33.03 10.61
CA LEU A 26 -15.43 32.33 11.39
C LEU A 26 -14.78 33.27 12.41
N TRP A 27 -14.38 34.46 11.99
CA TRP A 27 -13.77 35.44 12.86
C TRP A 27 -14.67 35.85 14.03
N GLU A 28 -15.95 36.13 13.77
CA GLU A 28 -16.92 36.46 14.82
C GLU A 28 -17.16 35.31 15.79
N THR A 29 -17.27 34.08 15.28
CA THR A 29 -17.49 32.88 16.12
C THR A 29 -16.27 32.57 16.98
N MET A 30 -15.07 32.66 16.42
CA MET A 30 -13.82 32.38 17.14
C MET A 30 -13.51 33.44 18.19
N LEU A 31 -13.80 34.72 17.92
CA LEU A 31 -13.67 35.77 18.95
C LEU A 31 -14.67 35.63 20.10
N ARG A 32 -15.84 35.03 19.84
CA ARG A 32 -16.81 34.71 20.89
C ARG A 32 -16.36 33.54 21.77
N LEU A 33 -15.59 32.61 21.21
CA LEU A 33 -14.99 31.50 21.94
C LEU A 33 -13.78 31.98 22.73
N ASP A 34 -12.82 32.63 22.05
CA ASP A 34 -11.55 33.09 22.62
C ASP A 34 -11.27 34.55 22.23
N PRO A 35 -11.33 35.51 23.18
CA PRO A 35 -11.08 36.93 22.91
C PRO A 35 -9.65 37.25 22.46
N GLN A 36 -8.70 36.35 22.72
CA GLN A 36 -7.28 36.52 22.37
C GLN A 36 -6.93 35.89 21.02
N TRP A 37 -7.92 35.30 20.34
CA TRP A 37 -7.72 34.65 19.05
C TRP A 37 -7.30 35.64 17.96
N ASN A 38 -6.37 35.21 17.09
CA ASN A 38 -5.82 36.05 16.04
C ASN A 38 -5.94 35.37 14.66
N LEU A 39 -6.74 35.98 13.79
CA LEU A 39 -7.01 35.49 12.45
C LEU A 39 -5.77 35.43 11.55
N SER A 40 -4.82 36.37 11.67
CA SER A 40 -3.63 36.33 10.82
C SER A 40 -2.79 35.10 11.13
N LYS A 41 -2.60 34.79 12.43
CA LYS A 41 -1.89 33.59 12.86
C LYS A 41 -2.58 32.32 12.40
N TRP A 42 -3.89 32.25 12.55
CA TRP A 42 -4.66 31.09 12.09
C TRP A 42 -4.60 30.91 10.57
N LEU A 43 -4.67 32.01 9.80
CA LEU A 43 -4.51 31.96 8.34
C LEU A 43 -3.11 31.51 7.93
N ASP A 44 -2.07 32.01 8.61
CA ASP A 44 -0.68 31.60 8.38
C ASP A 44 -0.52 30.10 8.67
N GLU A 45 -0.99 29.64 9.84
CA GLU A 45 -0.98 28.22 10.23
C GLU A 45 -1.74 27.35 9.21
N ARG A 46 -2.95 27.77 8.82
CA ARG A 46 -3.75 27.03 7.85
C ARG A 46 -3.11 27.00 6.46
N ALA A 47 -2.51 28.11 6.03
CA ALA A 47 -1.79 28.15 4.76
C ALA A 47 -0.55 27.23 4.79
N THR A 48 0.18 27.16 5.92
CA THR A 48 1.30 26.23 6.06
C THR A 48 0.84 24.77 6.03
N GLU A 49 -0.23 24.42 6.74
CA GLU A 49 -0.81 23.06 6.70
C GLU A 49 -1.23 22.66 5.27
N GLU A 50 -1.91 23.55 4.54
CA GLU A 50 -2.33 23.27 3.17
C GLU A 50 -1.12 23.15 2.23
N LEU A 51 -0.06 23.92 2.43
CA LEU A 51 1.18 23.78 1.65
C LEU A 51 1.85 22.42 1.91
N GLU A 52 1.93 21.97 3.17
CA GLU A 52 2.47 20.66 3.53
C GLU A 52 1.69 19.52 2.85
N LEU A 53 0.35 19.60 2.85
CA LEU A 53 -0.50 18.64 2.16
C LEU A 53 -0.25 18.63 0.64
N VAL A 54 -0.11 19.81 0.04
CA VAL A 54 0.20 19.94 -1.39
C VAL A 54 1.57 19.35 -1.72
N GLU A 55 2.58 19.57 -0.89
CA GLU A 55 3.91 18.95 -1.05
C GLU A 55 3.84 17.42 -1.05
N VAL A 56 3.08 16.84 -0.12
CA VAL A 56 2.85 15.39 -0.07
C VAL A 56 2.15 14.90 -1.35
N HIS A 57 1.11 15.60 -1.82
CA HIS A 57 0.42 15.25 -3.06
C HIS A 57 1.33 15.32 -4.29
N LEU A 58 2.18 16.35 -4.38
CA LEU A 58 3.17 16.49 -5.45
C LEU A 58 4.22 15.38 -5.39
N GLY A 59 4.66 14.98 -4.20
CA GLY A 59 5.57 13.83 -4.02
C GLY A 59 4.97 12.53 -4.55
N ARG A 60 3.69 12.27 -4.25
CA ARG A 60 2.95 11.10 -4.77
C ARG A 60 2.79 11.13 -6.28
N GLU A 61 2.38 12.27 -6.85
CA GLU A 61 2.23 12.41 -8.30
C GLU A 61 3.57 12.29 -9.03
N ARG A 62 4.66 12.82 -8.45
CA ARG A 62 6.01 12.62 -8.97
C ARG A 62 6.36 11.13 -9.02
N LEU A 63 6.15 10.38 -7.93
CA LEU A 63 6.41 8.94 -7.90
C LEU A 63 5.60 8.20 -8.97
N ARG A 64 4.31 8.55 -9.12
CA ARG A 64 3.43 7.97 -10.14
C ARG A 64 3.95 8.21 -11.56
N LEU A 65 4.46 9.41 -11.84
CA LEU A 65 5.07 9.74 -13.12
C LEU A 65 6.39 9.00 -13.35
N GLU A 66 7.23 8.86 -12.32
CA GLU A 66 8.47 8.08 -12.38
C GLU A 66 8.19 6.60 -12.70
N GLN A 67 7.21 5.99 -12.03
CA GLN A 67 6.78 4.61 -12.33
C GLN A 67 6.25 4.48 -13.77
N ARG A 68 5.42 5.43 -14.22
CA ARG A 68 4.90 5.45 -15.58
C ARG A 68 6.03 5.56 -16.61
N LEU A 69 7.03 6.40 -16.34
CA LEU A 69 8.22 6.53 -17.17
C LEU A 69 8.98 5.20 -17.22
N HIS A 70 9.21 4.56 -16.07
CA HIS A 70 9.92 3.28 -16.00
C HIS A 70 9.20 2.19 -16.80
N ARG A 71 7.87 2.14 -16.72
CA ARG A 71 7.04 1.24 -17.53
C ARG A 71 7.21 1.51 -19.04
N ILE A 72 7.21 2.78 -19.46
CA ILE A 72 7.43 3.16 -20.86
C ILE A 72 8.83 2.73 -21.31
N GLU A 73 9.87 2.97 -20.51
CA GLU A 73 11.24 2.55 -20.82
C GLU A 73 11.38 1.04 -20.93
N ALA A 74 10.73 0.28 -20.04
CA ALA A 74 10.70 -1.18 -20.10
C ALA A 74 10.04 -1.68 -21.40
N LEU A 75 8.93 -1.05 -21.81
CA LEU A 75 8.28 -1.34 -23.09
C LEU A 75 9.21 -1.03 -24.26
N VAL A 76 9.88 0.11 -24.26
CA VAL A 76 10.86 0.48 -25.30
C VAL A 76 12.01 -0.52 -25.36
N LYS A 77 12.59 -0.93 -24.22
CA LYS A 77 13.64 -1.95 -24.15
C LYS A 77 13.14 -3.31 -24.67
N ARG A 78 11.90 -3.69 -24.36
CA ARG A 78 11.28 -4.92 -24.87
C ARG A 78 11.06 -4.87 -26.38
N LEU A 79 10.60 -3.74 -26.92
CA LEU A 79 10.44 -3.54 -28.36
C LEU A 79 11.78 -3.58 -29.11
N LYS A 80 12.82 -2.95 -28.56
CA LYS A 80 14.19 -3.04 -29.11
C LYS A 80 14.68 -4.50 -29.16
N ARG A 81 14.57 -5.24 -28.05
CA ARG A 81 14.91 -6.68 -27.99
C ARG A 81 14.10 -7.52 -28.99
N LYS A 82 12.79 -7.30 -29.10
CA LYS A 82 11.95 -7.98 -30.10
C LYS A 82 12.40 -7.67 -31.53
N ARG A 83 12.77 -6.42 -31.81
CA ARG A 83 13.30 -6.01 -33.11
C ARG A 83 14.63 -6.66 -33.41
N GLU A 84 15.55 -6.74 -32.45
CA GLU A 84 16.85 -7.41 -32.60
C GLU A 84 16.69 -8.92 -32.84
N ALA A 85 15.77 -9.57 -32.12
CA ALA A 85 15.42 -10.97 -32.33
C ALA A 85 14.76 -11.22 -33.70
N ALA A 86 13.86 -10.32 -34.14
CA ALA A 86 13.19 -10.41 -35.43
C ALA A 86 14.11 -10.05 -36.62
N GLN A 87 15.09 -9.16 -36.40
CA GLN A 87 16.09 -8.78 -37.40
C GLN A 87 17.19 -9.82 -37.57
N GLY A 88 17.17 -10.92 -36.80
CA GLY A 88 18.09 -12.03 -36.99
C GLY A 88 19.54 -11.57 -36.91
N ALA A 89 19.94 -10.96 -35.79
CA ALA A 89 21.33 -11.09 -35.37
C ALA A 89 21.56 -12.58 -35.11
N SER A 90 21.85 -13.29 -36.19
CA SER A 90 22.25 -14.68 -36.26
C SER A 90 23.60 -14.81 -35.60
N TRP A 91 23.66 -14.65 -34.29
CA TRP A 91 24.60 -15.43 -33.50
C TRP A 91 23.90 -16.75 -33.14
N THR A 92 23.46 -17.45 -34.17
CA THR A 92 23.14 -18.87 -34.06
C THR A 92 24.49 -19.56 -34.07
N ASP A 93 25.17 -19.58 -32.92
CA ASP A 93 26.25 -20.52 -32.70
C ASP A 93 25.67 -21.91 -33.02
N PRO A 94 26.18 -22.64 -34.04
CA PRO A 94 25.65 -23.93 -34.44
C PRO A 94 25.61 -24.97 -33.32
N HIS A 95 26.29 -24.71 -32.19
CA HIS A 95 26.35 -25.60 -31.04
C HIS A 95 25.50 -25.13 -29.84
N GLN A 96 24.87 -23.96 -29.93
CA GLN A 96 23.99 -23.45 -28.89
C GLN A 96 22.56 -23.96 -29.12
N ARG A 97 22.21 -25.03 -28.43
CA ARG A 97 20.83 -25.57 -28.36
C ARG A 97 20.15 -25.09 -27.09
N ASN A 98 18.84 -24.91 -27.13
CA ASN A 98 18.08 -24.47 -25.95
C ASN A 98 18.17 -25.57 -24.86
N LEU A 99 18.24 -25.20 -23.58
CA LEU A 99 18.33 -26.16 -22.46
C LEU A 99 17.16 -27.18 -22.44
N PHE A 100 16.05 -26.83 -23.09
CA PHE A 100 14.87 -27.66 -23.24
C PHE A 100 14.86 -28.56 -24.48
N ASP A 101 15.80 -28.38 -25.42
CA ASP A 101 15.95 -29.25 -26.61
C ASP A 101 16.54 -30.63 -26.27
N VAL A 102 16.99 -30.83 -25.02
CA VAL A 102 17.49 -32.10 -24.50
C VAL A 102 16.34 -33.10 -24.31
N TYR A 103 15.12 -32.61 -24.10
CA TYR A 103 13.93 -33.46 -24.04
C TYR A 103 13.41 -33.67 -25.45
N GLY A 104 13.85 -34.75 -26.09
CA GLY A 104 13.27 -35.21 -27.36
C GLY A 104 11.75 -35.40 -27.23
N PRO A 105 10.99 -35.30 -28.34
CA PRO A 105 9.54 -35.43 -28.31
C PRO A 105 9.17 -36.78 -27.70
N ILE A 106 8.58 -36.73 -26.49
CA ILE A 106 7.99 -37.90 -25.84
C ILE A 106 6.89 -38.38 -26.81
N PRO A 107 6.86 -39.67 -27.21
CA PRO A 107 5.80 -40.16 -28.06
C PRO A 107 4.48 -39.97 -27.31
N ARG A 108 3.68 -38.99 -27.75
CA ARG A 108 2.31 -38.81 -27.29
C ARG A 108 1.59 -40.10 -27.64
N LYS A 109 1.34 -40.95 -26.65
CA LYS A 109 0.35 -42.01 -26.79
C LYS A 109 -0.97 -41.32 -27.09
N THR A 110 -1.46 -41.56 -28.29
CA THR A 110 -2.73 -41.08 -28.82
C THR A 110 -3.86 -41.71 -28.01
N SER A 111 -4.23 -41.04 -26.93
CA SER A 111 -5.52 -41.21 -26.26
C SER A 111 -5.58 -40.10 -25.24
N PHE A 112 -6.16 -38.96 -25.61
CA PHE A 112 -7.19 -38.22 -24.88
C PHE A 112 -7.49 -36.97 -25.71
N GLU A 113 -8.78 -36.75 -25.87
CA GLU A 113 -9.41 -35.84 -26.83
C GLU A 113 -9.12 -34.38 -26.54
N ASN A 114 -9.29 -33.56 -27.58
CA ASN A 114 -9.64 -32.13 -27.54
C ASN A 114 -9.80 -31.53 -26.14
N GLN A 115 -8.74 -30.94 -25.62
CA GLN A 115 -8.85 -29.89 -24.61
C GLN A 115 -8.17 -28.68 -25.20
N GLU A 116 -8.90 -27.57 -25.22
CA GLU A 116 -8.38 -26.23 -25.47
C GLU A 116 -7.12 -26.02 -24.61
N PRO A 117 -6.16 -25.16 -25.02
CA PRO A 117 -5.05 -24.85 -24.13
C PRO A 117 -5.67 -24.28 -22.85
N GLU A 118 -5.70 -25.10 -21.79
CA GLU A 118 -6.08 -24.64 -20.47
C GLU A 118 -5.22 -23.41 -20.24
N GLU A 119 -5.91 -22.28 -20.02
CA GLU A 119 -5.28 -21.08 -19.49
C GLU A 119 -4.34 -21.56 -18.38
N SER A 120 -3.11 -21.04 -18.36
CA SER A 120 -2.15 -21.40 -17.33
C SER A 120 -2.73 -21.02 -15.97
N ILE A 121 -3.51 -21.92 -15.37
CA ILE A 121 -4.03 -21.78 -14.03
C ILE A 121 -2.76 -21.76 -13.17
N PRO A 122 -2.50 -20.67 -12.43
CA PRO A 122 -1.36 -20.63 -11.55
C PRO A 122 -1.41 -21.86 -10.65
N MET A 123 -0.28 -22.55 -10.51
CA MET A 123 -0.19 -23.80 -9.73
C MET A 123 -0.59 -23.59 -8.25
N VAL A 124 -0.64 -22.34 -7.81
CA VAL A 124 -1.21 -21.91 -6.54
C VAL A 124 -2.31 -20.90 -6.86
N ASP A 125 -3.57 -21.31 -6.69
CA ASP A 125 -4.69 -20.39 -6.67
C ASP A 125 -4.74 -19.73 -5.29
N LEU A 126 -4.25 -18.50 -5.20
CA LEU A 126 -4.22 -17.70 -3.96
C LEU A 126 -5.62 -17.29 -3.48
N GLY A 127 -6.69 -17.65 -4.19
CA GLY A 127 -8.08 -17.56 -3.73
C GLY A 127 -8.47 -16.19 -3.14
N ALA A 128 -9.28 -16.22 -2.08
CA ALA A 128 -9.73 -15.02 -1.36
C ALA A 128 -8.61 -14.28 -0.60
N LEU A 129 -7.43 -14.91 -0.47
CA LEU A 129 -6.26 -14.35 0.18
C LEU A 129 -5.32 -13.63 -0.81
N GLY A 130 -5.58 -13.73 -2.12
CA GLY A 130 -4.77 -13.05 -3.13
C GLY A 130 -4.64 -11.55 -2.86
N THR A 131 -3.41 -11.12 -2.60
CA THR A 131 -3.02 -9.73 -2.78
C THR A 131 -2.49 -9.58 -4.20
N ASP A 132 -2.86 -8.49 -4.88
CA ASP A 132 -2.34 -8.22 -6.23
C ASP A 132 -0.84 -7.83 -6.20
N ASP A 133 -0.33 -7.40 -5.05
CA ASP A 133 0.97 -6.72 -4.92
C ASP A 133 1.99 -7.45 -4.02
N ASP A 134 1.59 -8.32 -3.07
CA ASP A 134 2.52 -8.97 -2.14
C ASP A 134 2.23 -10.48 -1.92
N PRO A 135 2.89 -11.37 -2.69
CA PRO A 135 2.70 -12.81 -2.54
C PRO A 135 3.22 -13.34 -1.20
N LEU A 136 4.18 -12.66 -0.56
CA LEU A 136 4.71 -13.08 0.74
C LEU A 136 3.68 -12.83 1.84
N LEU A 137 3.07 -11.64 1.84
CA LEU A 137 1.96 -11.32 2.74
C LEU A 137 0.84 -12.36 2.65
N THR A 138 0.55 -12.82 1.43
CA THR A 138 -0.47 -13.85 1.23
C THR A 138 -0.08 -15.18 1.88
N ILE A 139 1.15 -15.65 1.65
CA ILE A 139 1.66 -16.90 2.23
C ILE A 139 1.69 -16.83 3.76
N ILE A 140 2.13 -15.70 4.32
CA ILE A 140 2.17 -15.49 5.77
C ILE A 140 0.76 -15.47 6.34
N SER A 141 -0.19 -14.79 5.67
CA SER A 141 -1.59 -14.76 6.09
C SER A 141 -2.22 -16.16 6.10
N GLU A 142 -1.89 -17.00 5.11
CA GLU A 142 -2.33 -18.40 5.05
C GLU A 142 -1.73 -19.22 6.20
N HIS A 143 -0.44 -19.03 6.51
CA HIS A 143 0.19 -19.67 7.65
C HIS A 143 -0.43 -19.25 8.98
N ILE A 144 -0.71 -17.96 9.19
CA ILE A 144 -1.40 -17.47 10.40
C ILE A 144 -2.77 -18.13 10.51
N MET A 145 -3.55 -18.16 9.41
CA MET A 145 -4.86 -18.79 9.40
C MET A 145 -4.77 -20.27 9.79
N ASN A 146 -3.86 -21.03 9.17
CA ASN A 146 -3.63 -22.43 9.51
C ASN A 146 -3.21 -22.63 10.98
N THR A 147 -2.34 -21.76 11.52
CA THR A 147 -1.95 -21.85 12.94
C THR A 147 -3.13 -21.62 13.87
N ILE A 148 -4.02 -20.67 13.55
CA ILE A 148 -5.24 -20.44 14.33
C ILE A 148 -6.16 -21.64 14.19
N GLU A 149 -6.40 -22.16 12.98
CA GLU A 149 -7.25 -23.35 12.77
C GLU A 149 -6.74 -24.62 13.48
N GLU A 150 -5.42 -24.84 13.52
CA GLU A 150 -4.83 -26.02 14.16
C GLU A 150 -5.02 -26.02 15.68
N VAL A 151 -5.01 -24.85 16.31
CA VAL A 151 -5.11 -24.73 17.78
C VAL A 151 -6.56 -24.44 18.22
N ASP A 152 -7.36 -23.80 17.37
CA ASP A 152 -8.69 -23.30 17.71
C ASP A 152 -9.81 -24.34 17.56
N ALA A 153 -9.62 -25.51 18.19
CA ALA A 153 -10.68 -26.53 18.27
C ALA A 153 -11.88 -26.10 19.16
N ASN A 154 -11.74 -25.02 19.93
CA ASN A 154 -12.70 -24.57 20.96
C ASN A 154 -13.15 -23.10 20.81
N ASN A 155 -12.80 -22.40 19.73
CA ASN A 155 -13.17 -21.00 19.48
C ASN A 155 -12.69 -20.02 20.57
N THR A 156 -11.51 -20.29 21.12
CA THR A 156 -10.85 -19.47 22.17
C THR A 156 -9.86 -18.47 21.61
N GLY A 157 -9.50 -18.60 20.33
CA GLY A 157 -8.47 -17.77 19.69
C GLY A 157 -7.06 -18.05 20.22
N LEU A 158 -6.07 -17.42 19.57
CA LEU A 158 -4.65 -17.51 19.88
C LEU A 158 -4.10 -16.13 20.25
N HIS A 159 -3.20 -16.10 21.24
CA HIS A 159 -2.49 -14.87 21.58
C HIS A 159 -1.40 -14.55 20.53
N PHE A 160 -1.11 -13.26 20.31
CA PHE A 160 -0.08 -12.82 19.38
C PHE A 160 1.28 -13.51 19.59
N ASP A 161 1.73 -13.59 20.84
CA ASP A 161 3.00 -14.24 21.19
C ASP A 161 3.01 -15.73 20.79
N GLU A 162 1.88 -16.43 20.91
CA GLU A 162 1.76 -17.85 20.54
C GLU A 162 1.82 -18.04 19.01
N ILE A 163 1.20 -17.12 18.26
CA ILE A 163 1.33 -17.06 16.80
C ILE A 163 2.78 -16.78 16.41
N SER A 164 3.45 -15.87 17.12
CA SER A 164 4.84 -15.50 16.87
C SER A 164 5.81 -16.67 17.11
N ASP A 165 5.63 -17.41 18.21
CA ASP A 165 6.43 -18.58 18.56
C ASP A 165 6.20 -19.73 17.55
N ALA A 166 4.99 -19.89 17.03
CA ALA A 166 4.66 -20.91 16.04
C ALA A 166 5.30 -20.62 14.67
N LEU A 167 5.43 -19.34 14.30
CA LEU A 167 5.92 -18.89 13.00
C LEU A 167 7.43 -18.57 12.99
N GLU A 168 8.05 -18.34 14.15
CA GLU A 168 9.51 -18.17 14.30
C GLU A 168 10.34 -19.29 13.62
N PRO A 169 10.04 -20.60 13.79
CA PRO A 169 10.81 -21.67 13.14
C PRO A 169 10.71 -21.67 11.61
N MET A 170 9.68 -21.02 11.05
CA MET A 170 9.53 -20.84 9.60
C MET A 170 10.34 -19.64 9.08
N GLY A 171 10.98 -18.88 9.98
CA GLY A 171 11.84 -17.74 9.67
C GLY A 171 11.11 -16.41 9.54
N ILE A 172 9.79 -16.39 9.74
CA ILE A 172 8.92 -15.23 9.62
C ILE A 172 9.24 -14.24 10.75
N ARG A 173 9.34 -12.95 10.42
CA ARG A 173 9.63 -11.87 11.39
C ARG A 173 8.34 -11.38 12.05
N VAL A 174 8.45 -10.89 13.29
CA VAL A 174 7.31 -10.32 14.04
C VAL A 174 6.63 -9.19 13.26
N ASP A 175 7.40 -8.30 12.65
CA ASP A 175 6.87 -7.20 11.82
C ASP A 175 6.02 -7.70 10.64
N GLU A 176 6.37 -8.86 10.06
CA GLU A 176 5.63 -9.47 8.95
C GLU A 176 4.33 -10.15 9.45
N ILE A 177 4.33 -10.66 10.69
CA ILE A 177 3.14 -11.22 11.35
C ILE A 177 2.15 -10.10 11.68
N ASP A 178 2.63 -8.98 12.20
CA ASP A 178 1.81 -7.79 12.48
C ASP A 178 1.13 -7.27 11.20
N GLU A 179 1.88 -7.16 10.10
CA GLU A 179 1.34 -6.72 8.81
C GLU A 179 0.27 -7.69 8.28
N ALA A 180 0.54 -9.00 8.37
CA ALA A 180 -0.39 -10.03 7.95
C ALA A 180 -1.66 -10.08 8.80
N LEU A 181 -1.56 -9.94 10.13
CA LEU A 181 -2.72 -9.84 11.02
C LEU A 181 -3.56 -8.60 10.75
N ALA A 182 -2.93 -7.43 10.58
CA ALA A 182 -3.63 -6.21 10.23
C ALA A 182 -4.41 -6.35 8.92
N TRP A 183 -3.80 -7.01 7.94
CA TRP A 183 -4.43 -7.29 6.66
C TRP A 183 -5.61 -8.28 6.77
N LEU A 184 -5.46 -9.35 7.56
CA LEU A 184 -6.52 -10.34 7.82
C LEU A 184 -7.72 -9.71 8.56
N LEU A 185 -7.45 -8.85 9.55
CA LEU A 185 -8.47 -8.08 10.29
C LEU A 185 -9.22 -7.14 9.34
N GLN A 186 -8.53 -6.44 8.45
CA GLN A 186 -9.15 -5.54 7.48
C GLN A 186 -10.11 -6.27 6.53
N ARG A 187 -9.76 -7.49 6.12
CA ARG A 187 -10.61 -8.35 5.27
C ARG A 187 -11.68 -9.12 6.04
N ARG A 188 -11.71 -9.00 7.38
CA ARG A 188 -12.62 -9.73 8.28
C ARG A 188 -12.50 -11.24 8.16
N LEU A 189 -11.29 -11.74 7.87
CA LEU A 189 -11.01 -13.16 7.85
C LEU A 189 -10.65 -13.66 9.25
N VAL A 190 -10.03 -12.80 10.04
CA VAL A 190 -9.73 -13.01 11.46
C VAL A 190 -10.42 -11.90 12.26
N ALA A 191 -10.82 -12.20 13.49
CA ALA A 191 -11.40 -11.27 14.44
C ALA A 191 -10.58 -11.24 15.73
N GLU A 192 -10.44 -10.05 16.32
CA GLU A 192 -9.87 -9.88 17.65
C GLU A 192 -10.97 -10.10 18.70
N ILE A 193 -10.80 -11.14 19.52
CA ILE A 193 -11.78 -11.56 20.53
C ILE A 193 -11.52 -10.82 21.86
N ASP A 194 -10.24 -10.65 22.19
CA ASP A 194 -9.75 -9.91 23.35
C ASP A 194 -8.39 -9.29 23.00
N GLN A 195 -7.82 -8.48 23.90
CA GLN A 195 -6.54 -7.81 23.67
C GLN A 195 -5.45 -8.82 23.27
N ASP A 196 -4.91 -8.63 22.06
CA ASP A 196 -3.88 -9.48 21.45
C ASP A 196 -4.29 -10.95 21.26
N ILE A 197 -5.60 -11.25 21.26
CA ILE A 197 -6.17 -12.59 21.01
C ILE A 197 -6.98 -12.61 19.72
N PHE A 198 -6.57 -13.45 18.78
CA PHE A 198 -7.12 -13.54 17.43
C PHE A 198 -7.79 -14.90 17.19
N GLY A 199 -9.00 -14.89 16.65
CA GLY A 199 -9.74 -16.10 16.29
C GLY A 199 -10.44 -15.97 14.93
N ILE A 200 -10.90 -17.10 14.39
CA ILE A 200 -11.57 -17.15 13.10
C ILE A 200 -13.08 -17.07 13.36
N ASP A 201 -13.71 -15.99 12.89
CA ASP A 201 -15.16 -15.84 12.99
C ASP A 201 -15.81 -16.71 11.90
N GLY A 202 -16.43 -17.83 12.31
CA GLY A 202 -17.05 -18.82 11.41
C GLY A 202 -18.36 -18.39 10.77
#